data_AF-A0A1F9SA75-F1
#
_entry.id   AF-A0A1F9SA75-F1
#
_cell.length_a   1.000
_cell.length_b   1.000
_cell.length_c   1.000
_cell.angle_alpha   90.00
_cell.angle_beta   90.00
_cell.angle_gamma   90.00
#
_symmetry.space_group_name_H-M   'P 1'
#
loop_
_entity.id
_entity.type
_entity.pdbx_description
1 polymer ?
#
loop_
_entity_poly.entity_id
_entity_poly.type
_entity_poly.pdbx_seq_one_letter_code
_entity_poly.pdbx_strand_id
1 'polypeptide(L)'
;MLFGLLPAAQAQTGNAEGLYYLAVKGADWALAFNTELFGLEPMENVAYGNGANQRMKTDMSADGLMVSAFIERLTAAQADKIKSNVGCRNLYWEKLKNFPIPAQNIKRMQYRDMSLLQADYEQVKDDGVFEQRSVHAYLFHPGYCADLHISKSEYQPGDAPLLNKFLNRIRLVKDYRPPAAEAEPQAADSTPQAGDSGAPLQNMLQAGITAYMGGDYRKAAANMGQVLESEKTNRTLSDRMLIPLVDNLGESYGRLGDFKKAHETLDYGISLFPTHTQLNYNKACAYGEAGELDNALAELEKAYANNPKRKPYLPNPATDSSFAKFRSEPKFKEFLKRNGR
;
A
#
# COMPACT_ATOMS: atom_id res chain seq x y z
N MET A 1 12.31 -8.55 -10.84
CA MET A 1 11.56 -9.62 -10.13
C MET A 1 10.19 -9.05 -9.78
N LEU A 2 9.16 -9.47 -10.52
CA LEU A 2 7.81 -8.91 -10.42
C LEU A 2 7.03 -9.57 -9.26
N PHE A 3 6.51 -8.75 -8.34
CA PHE A 3 5.49 -9.16 -7.40
C PHE A 3 4.11 -9.07 -8.07
N GLY A 4 3.44 -10.22 -8.23
CA GLY A 4 2.07 -10.29 -8.72
C GLY A 4 1.08 -9.79 -7.67
N LEU A 5 0.18 -8.89 -8.08
CA LEU A 5 -1.00 -8.51 -7.30
C LEU A 5 -2.17 -9.38 -7.76
N LEU A 6 -2.51 -10.38 -6.95
CA LEU A 6 -3.84 -11.02 -6.94
C LEU A 6 -4.83 -10.05 -6.27
N PRO A 7 -6.15 -10.16 -6.53
CA PRO A 7 -7.13 -9.28 -5.90
C PRO A 7 -7.04 -9.45 -4.38
N ALA A 8 -6.81 -8.32 -3.70
CA ALA A 8 -6.73 -8.24 -2.25
C ALA A 8 -7.98 -8.84 -1.62
N ALA A 9 -7.83 -9.78 -0.68
CA ALA A 9 -8.84 -9.90 0.38
C ALA A 9 -8.77 -8.56 1.13
N GLN A 10 -9.83 -7.77 1.01
CA GLN A 10 -9.90 -6.43 1.60
C GLN A 10 -9.70 -6.53 3.12
N ALA A 11 -8.68 -5.87 3.64
CA ALA A 11 -8.63 -5.42 5.01
C ALA A 11 -9.59 -4.24 5.05
N GLN A 12 -10.71 -4.44 5.73
CA GLN A 12 -11.83 -3.52 5.72
C GLN A 12 -11.65 -2.54 6.89
N THR A 13 -11.66 -1.25 6.59
CA THR A 13 -11.73 -0.17 7.58
C THR A 13 -13.04 -0.33 8.34
N GLY A 14 -12.96 -0.55 9.65
CA GLY A 14 -14.10 -0.85 10.49
C GLY A 14 -14.37 0.25 11.51
N ASN A 15 -15.65 0.69 11.49
CA ASN A 15 -16.42 1.39 12.53
C ASN A 15 -15.86 2.71 13.11
N ALA A 16 -16.68 3.38 13.93
CA ALA A 16 -16.40 4.68 14.53
C ALA A 16 -15.14 4.73 15.44
N GLU A 17 -14.48 3.59 15.72
CA GLU A 17 -13.24 3.51 16.51
C GLU A 17 -11.95 3.44 15.66
N GLY A 18 -12.05 3.43 14.32
CA GLY A 18 -10.91 3.47 13.38
C GLY A 18 -10.05 2.20 13.38
N LEU A 19 -10.66 1.03 13.59
CA LEU A 19 -9.95 -0.26 13.64
C LEU A 19 -9.83 -0.88 12.24
N TYR A 20 -8.64 -1.39 11.91
CA TYR A 20 -8.40 -2.26 10.77
C TYR A 20 -8.58 -3.72 11.16
N TYR A 21 -9.22 -4.48 10.27
CA TYR A 21 -9.47 -5.91 10.44
C TYR A 21 -8.77 -6.69 9.34
N LEU A 22 -7.98 -7.69 9.74
CA LEU A 22 -7.31 -8.65 8.85
C LEU A 22 -7.92 -10.03 9.08
N ALA A 23 -8.44 -10.68 8.04
CA ALA A 23 -9.17 -11.94 8.13
C ALA A 23 -8.94 -12.82 6.90
N VAL A 24 -8.62 -14.09 7.14
CA VAL A 24 -8.47 -15.09 6.08
C VAL A 24 -9.83 -15.51 5.52
N LYS A 25 -9.84 -16.07 4.29
CA LYS A 25 -11.07 -16.43 3.58
C LYS A 25 -11.92 -17.40 4.41
N GLY A 26 -13.16 -17.02 4.70
CA GLY A 26 -14.14 -17.85 5.42
C GLY A 26 -13.95 -17.91 6.94
N ALA A 27 -13.04 -17.11 7.50
CA ALA A 27 -12.92 -16.98 8.94
C ALA A 27 -14.09 -16.17 9.52
N ASP A 28 -14.62 -16.63 10.65
CA ASP A 28 -15.54 -15.94 11.54
C ASP A 28 -14.79 -15.16 12.65
N TRP A 29 -13.50 -14.92 12.43
CA TRP A 29 -12.62 -14.19 13.33
C TRP A 29 -11.67 -13.30 12.52
N ALA A 30 -11.16 -12.25 13.16
CA ALA A 30 -10.20 -11.34 12.56
C ALA A 30 -9.14 -10.90 13.57
N LEU A 31 -7.98 -10.53 13.06
CA LEU A 31 -7.01 -9.72 13.78
C LEU A 31 -7.41 -8.26 13.64
N ALA A 32 -7.75 -7.61 14.75
CA ALA A 32 -8.06 -6.19 14.80
C ALA A 32 -6.89 -5.40 15.38
N PHE A 33 -6.59 -4.25 14.77
CA PHE A 33 -5.56 -3.30 15.21
C PHE A 33 -5.87 -1.90 14.68
N ASN A 34 -5.07 -0.89 15.02
CA ASN A 34 -5.33 0.49 14.58
C ASN A 34 -4.05 1.12 14.00
N THR A 35 -4.07 1.44 12.70
CA THR A 35 -3.00 2.21 12.05
C THR A 35 -3.40 3.67 11.79
N GLU A 36 -4.71 3.99 11.77
CA GLU A 36 -5.20 5.37 11.60
C GLU A 36 -4.74 6.29 12.74
N LEU A 37 -4.65 5.77 13.98
CA LEU A 37 -4.09 6.47 15.14
C LEU A 37 -2.67 6.99 14.93
N PHE A 38 -1.97 6.48 13.92
CA PHE A 38 -0.60 6.82 13.56
C PHE A 38 -0.50 7.46 12.17
N GLY A 39 -1.64 7.78 11.53
CA GLY A 39 -1.67 8.29 10.15
C GLY A 39 -1.03 7.34 9.14
N LEU A 40 -1.09 6.03 9.42
CA LEU A 40 -0.46 4.99 8.61
C LEU A 40 -1.50 4.28 7.75
N GLU A 41 -1.38 4.42 6.44
CA GLU A 41 -2.23 3.71 5.49
C GLU A 41 -1.60 2.39 5.03
N PRO A 42 -2.37 1.29 4.96
CA PRO A 42 -1.93 0.05 4.35
C PRO A 42 -1.62 0.22 2.86
N MET A 43 -0.37 -0.01 2.48
CA MET A 43 0.07 -0.02 1.08
C MET A 43 -0.08 -1.38 0.42
N GLU A 44 0.22 -2.43 1.17
CA GLU A 44 0.02 -3.79 0.74
C GLU A 44 -1.02 -4.42 1.65
N ASN A 45 -2.00 -5.09 1.06
CA ASN A 45 -2.88 -5.99 1.78
C ASN A 45 -3.31 -7.11 0.82
N VAL A 46 -2.68 -8.28 0.98
CA VAL A 46 -2.74 -9.35 -0.01
C VAL A 46 -3.09 -10.67 0.67
N ALA A 47 -4.09 -11.35 0.11
CA ALA A 47 -4.37 -12.74 0.43
C ALA A 47 -3.55 -13.66 -0.48
N TYR A 48 -3.02 -14.75 0.07
CA TYR A 48 -2.25 -15.74 -0.67
C TYR A 48 -2.56 -17.16 -0.19
N GLY A 49 -2.06 -18.17 -0.91
CA GLY A 49 -2.39 -19.57 -0.63
C GLY A 49 -3.89 -19.84 -0.70
N ASN A 50 -4.56 -19.34 -1.75
CA ASN A 50 -6.02 -19.39 -1.93
C ASN A 50 -6.84 -18.71 -0.81
N GLY A 51 -6.26 -17.67 -0.20
CA GLY A 51 -6.91 -16.92 0.88
C GLY A 51 -6.78 -17.57 2.25
N ALA A 52 -5.99 -18.64 2.36
CA ALA A 52 -5.66 -19.25 3.65
C ALA A 52 -4.65 -18.41 4.45
N ASN A 53 -3.97 -17.45 3.83
CA ASN A 53 -3.07 -16.54 4.50
C ASN A 53 -3.35 -15.10 4.09
N GLN A 54 -2.94 -14.15 4.93
CA GLN A 54 -3.05 -12.74 4.62
C GLN A 54 -1.84 -11.98 5.16
N ARG A 55 -1.39 -10.98 4.41
CA ARG A 55 -0.36 -10.03 4.86
C ARG A 55 -0.78 -8.60 4.57
N MET A 56 -0.39 -7.70 5.46
CA MET A 56 -0.54 -6.27 5.31
C MET A 56 0.76 -5.57 5.67
N LYS A 57 1.10 -4.50 4.96
CA LYS A 57 2.22 -3.64 5.29
C LYS A 57 1.88 -2.18 4.97
N THR A 58 2.29 -1.27 5.86
CA THR A 58 2.26 0.18 5.64
C THR A 58 3.59 0.66 5.08
N ASP A 59 3.59 1.86 4.53
CA ASP A 59 4.84 2.57 4.31
C ASP A 59 5.48 3.00 5.63
N MET A 60 6.76 3.34 5.57
CA MET A 60 7.41 4.03 6.68
C MET A 60 6.83 5.45 6.77
N SER A 61 6.29 5.88 7.91
CA SER A 61 5.80 7.24 8.14
C SER A 61 6.94 8.25 8.13
N ALA A 62 6.61 9.55 8.04
CA ALA A 62 7.60 10.62 8.17
C ALA A 62 8.37 10.55 9.50
N ASP A 63 7.71 10.10 10.56
CA ASP A 63 8.30 9.95 11.89
C ASP A 63 8.99 8.58 12.07
N GLY A 64 9.20 7.84 10.97
CA GLY A 64 9.94 6.58 10.99
C GLY A 64 9.15 5.42 11.59
N LEU A 65 7.82 5.42 11.52
CA LEU A 65 7.00 4.29 11.96
C LEU A 65 6.60 3.40 10.79
N MET A 66 6.65 2.08 10.95
CA MET A 66 6.07 1.15 9.99
C MET A 66 5.31 0.06 10.73
N VAL A 67 4.17 -0.35 10.17
CA VAL A 67 3.38 -1.47 10.68
C VAL A 67 3.28 -2.54 9.61
N SER A 68 3.41 -3.79 10.02
CA SER A 68 3.10 -4.95 9.19
C SER A 68 2.33 -5.98 9.97
N ALA A 69 1.44 -6.71 9.30
CA ALA A 69 0.59 -7.73 9.89
C ALA A 69 0.61 -8.99 9.02
N PHE A 70 0.67 -10.16 9.64
CA PHE A 70 0.59 -11.45 8.97
C PHE A 70 -0.39 -12.36 9.69
N ILE A 71 -1.17 -13.12 8.93
CA ILE A 71 -1.92 -14.29 9.37
C ILE A 71 -1.50 -15.45 8.48
N GLU A 72 -0.82 -16.43 9.07
CA GLU A 72 -0.36 -17.63 8.36
C GLU A 72 -1.03 -18.88 8.92
N ARG A 73 -1.55 -19.72 8.03
CA ARG A 73 -2.04 -21.05 8.35
C ARG A 73 -0.86 -21.95 8.69
N LEU A 74 -0.97 -22.63 9.82
CA LEU A 74 0.01 -23.64 10.22
C LEU A 74 -0.10 -24.86 9.30
N THR A 75 1.05 -25.43 8.93
CA THR A 75 1.08 -26.77 8.32
C THR A 75 0.56 -27.82 9.31
N ALA A 76 0.16 -29.00 8.86
CA ALA A 76 -0.32 -30.07 9.75
C ALA A 76 0.69 -30.36 10.88
N ALA A 77 1.97 -30.54 10.53
CA ALA A 77 3.04 -30.81 11.49
C ALA A 77 3.28 -29.65 12.48
N GLN A 78 3.07 -28.41 12.05
CA GLN A 78 3.15 -27.25 12.95
C GLN A 78 1.91 -27.15 13.85
N ALA A 79 0.72 -27.39 13.29
CA ALA A 79 -0.53 -27.31 14.01
C ALA A 79 -0.58 -28.30 15.18
N ASP A 80 0.05 -29.46 15.07
CA ASP A 80 0.18 -30.44 16.17
C ASP A 80 0.99 -29.92 17.35
N LYS A 81 2.01 -29.10 17.09
CA LYS A 81 2.98 -28.62 18.09
C LYS A 81 2.65 -27.23 18.62
N ILE A 82 2.10 -26.35 17.78
CA ILE A 82 1.87 -24.95 18.08
C ILE A 82 0.41 -24.76 18.48
N LYS A 83 0.20 -24.58 19.79
CA LYS A 83 -1.12 -24.43 20.41
C LYS A 83 -1.26 -23.13 21.21
N SER A 84 -0.33 -22.18 21.06
CA SER A 84 -0.28 -20.94 21.85
C SER A 84 0.47 -19.82 21.14
N ASN A 85 0.25 -18.58 21.62
CA ASN A 85 0.97 -17.39 21.17
C ASN A 85 2.50 -17.49 21.35
N VAL A 86 2.95 -18.16 22.41
CA VAL A 86 4.37 -18.50 22.65
C VAL A 86 4.90 -19.40 21.54
N GLY A 87 4.12 -20.40 21.14
CA GLY A 87 4.46 -21.27 20.02
C GLY A 87 4.60 -20.50 18.71
N CYS A 88 3.67 -19.57 18.43
CA CYS A 88 3.76 -18.67 17.29
C CYS A 88 5.03 -17.80 17.32
N ARG A 89 5.32 -17.13 18.45
CA ARG A 89 6.56 -16.35 18.61
C ARG A 89 7.79 -17.19 18.33
N ASN A 90 7.86 -18.39 18.89
CA ASN A 90 9.03 -19.25 18.72
C ASN A 90 9.18 -19.70 17.26
N LEU A 91 8.09 -20.00 16.56
CA LEU A 91 8.11 -20.32 15.12
C LEU A 91 8.71 -19.18 14.30
N TYR A 92 8.24 -17.94 14.51
CA TYR A 92 8.74 -16.78 13.76
C TYR A 92 10.14 -16.36 14.18
N TRP A 93 10.50 -16.53 15.46
CA TRP A 93 11.85 -16.23 15.94
C TRP A 93 12.92 -17.04 15.21
N GLU A 94 12.68 -18.33 14.95
CA GLU A 94 13.63 -19.15 14.18
C GLU A 94 13.81 -18.62 12.75
N LYS A 95 12.78 -18.01 12.14
CA LYS A 95 12.91 -17.33 10.84
C LYS A 95 13.77 -16.06 10.97
N LEU A 96 13.56 -15.25 12.02
CA LEU A 96 14.28 -13.99 12.24
C LEU A 96 15.76 -14.17 12.53
N LYS A 97 16.18 -15.29 13.13
CA LYS A 97 17.61 -15.60 13.35
C LYS A 97 18.42 -15.65 12.05
N ASN A 98 17.77 -15.96 10.93
CA ASN A 98 18.42 -16.07 9.62
C ASN A 98 18.38 -14.75 8.84
N PHE A 99 17.92 -13.66 9.46
CA PHE A 99 17.85 -12.36 8.81
C PHE A 99 19.26 -11.73 8.70
N PRO A 100 19.61 -11.04 7.59
CA PRO A 100 20.97 -10.53 7.37
C PRO A 100 21.44 -9.48 8.39
N ILE A 101 20.50 -8.79 9.04
CA ILE A 101 20.79 -7.75 10.03
C ILE A 101 20.64 -8.37 11.43
N PRO A 102 21.71 -8.39 12.25
CA PRO A 102 21.66 -9.02 13.56
C PRO A 102 20.73 -8.24 14.50
N ALA A 103 19.85 -8.98 15.17
CA ALA A 103 18.99 -8.43 16.22
C ALA A 103 19.78 -8.22 17.53
N GLN A 104 19.63 -7.05 18.13
CA GLN A 104 20.23 -6.68 19.40
C GLN A 104 19.14 -6.41 20.45
N ASN A 105 19.53 -6.31 21.73
CA ASN A 105 18.65 -5.97 22.85
C ASN A 105 17.32 -6.77 22.88
N ILE A 106 17.40 -8.05 22.53
CA ILE A 106 16.22 -8.89 22.32
C ILE A 106 15.49 -9.10 23.65
N LYS A 107 14.21 -8.73 23.69
CA LYS A 107 13.33 -8.96 24.85
C LYS A 107 12.13 -9.78 24.44
N ARG A 108 11.85 -10.84 25.22
CA ARG A 108 10.64 -11.64 25.09
C ARG A 108 9.74 -11.34 26.26
N MET A 109 8.51 -10.91 25.97
CA MET A 109 7.58 -10.47 26.98
C MET A 109 6.22 -11.14 26.76
N GLN A 110 5.38 -11.10 27.79
CA GLN A 110 3.95 -11.37 27.65
C GLN A 110 3.20 -10.07 27.87
N TYR A 111 2.20 -9.83 27.03
CA TYR A 111 1.35 -8.67 27.14
C TYR A 111 -0.08 -9.03 26.75
N ARG A 112 -0.98 -9.03 27.73
CA ARG A 112 -2.36 -9.51 27.57
C ARG A 112 -2.36 -10.94 27.00
N ASP A 113 -3.08 -11.17 25.92
CA ASP A 113 -3.19 -12.42 25.17
C ASP A 113 -2.11 -12.59 24.10
N MET A 114 -1.05 -11.76 24.13
CA MET A 114 0.01 -11.74 23.13
C MET A 114 1.37 -12.10 23.72
N SER A 115 2.16 -12.84 22.94
CA SER A 115 3.59 -12.99 23.19
C SER A 115 4.35 -11.97 22.38
N LEU A 116 5.15 -11.13 23.04
CA LEU A 116 5.92 -10.10 22.37
C LEU A 116 7.37 -10.53 22.14
N LEU A 117 7.94 -10.03 21.05
CA LEU A 117 9.38 -10.01 20.79
C LEU A 117 9.76 -8.58 20.41
N GLN A 118 10.58 -7.95 21.24
CA GLN A 118 11.24 -6.70 20.92
C GLN A 118 12.68 -7.00 20.51
N ALA A 119 13.16 -6.33 19.48
CA ALA A 119 14.56 -6.33 19.08
C ALA A 119 14.93 -4.97 18.49
N ASP A 120 16.19 -4.61 18.67
CA ASP A 120 16.79 -3.43 18.06
C ASP A 120 17.65 -3.88 16.87
N TYR A 121 17.67 -3.09 15.82
CA TYR A 121 18.40 -3.36 14.60
C TYR A 121 19.16 -2.12 14.17
N GLU A 122 20.46 -2.27 13.99
CA GLU A 122 21.31 -1.25 13.40
C GLU A 122 21.05 -1.20 11.88
N GLN A 123 20.58 -0.07 11.38
CA GLN A 123 20.23 0.14 9.97
C GLN A 123 21.19 1.13 9.33
N VAL A 124 21.53 0.90 8.07
CA VAL A 124 22.40 1.79 7.28
C VAL A 124 21.55 2.61 6.30
N LYS A 125 21.75 3.93 6.30
CA LYS A 125 21.27 4.88 5.29
C LYS A 125 22.46 5.59 4.65
N ASP A 126 22.21 6.30 3.55
CA ASP A 126 23.24 7.05 2.81
C ASP A 126 23.98 8.09 3.68
N ASP A 127 23.35 8.58 4.75
CA ASP A 127 23.87 9.60 5.67
C ASP A 127 24.38 9.05 7.01
N GLY A 128 24.38 7.73 7.22
CA GLY A 128 24.94 7.10 8.40
C GLY A 128 24.18 5.87 8.90
N VAL A 129 24.35 5.59 10.19
CA VAL A 129 23.78 4.44 10.87
C VAL A 129 22.72 4.92 11.87
N PHE A 130 21.58 4.25 11.91
CA PHE A 130 20.52 4.55 12.88
C PHE A 130 19.95 3.28 13.50
N GLU A 131 19.47 3.41 14.74
CA GLU A 131 18.80 2.34 15.45
C GLU A 131 17.33 2.26 15.09
N GLN A 132 16.87 1.06 14.73
CA GLN A 132 15.46 0.76 14.56
C GLN A 132 15.00 -0.18 15.68
N ARG A 133 14.00 0.23 16.47
CA ARG A 133 13.33 -0.67 17.41
C ARG A 133 12.13 -1.31 16.74
N SER A 134 12.08 -2.64 16.77
CA SER A 134 10.97 -3.45 16.29
C SER A 134 10.31 -4.19 17.44
N VAL A 135 8.98 -4.20 17.45
CA VAL A 135 8.16 -4.98 18.38
C VAL A 135 7.18 -5.82 17.57
N HIS A 136 7.31 -7.13 17.69
CA HIS A 136 6.37 -8.11 17.16
C HIS A 136 5.44 -8.58 18.26
N ALA A 137 4.14 -8.60 17.97
CA ALA A 137 3.09 -9.11 18.82
C ALA A 137 2.47 -10.35 18.18
N TYR A 138 2.73 -11.50 18.79
CA TYR A 138 2.26 -12.80 18.28
C TYR A 138 0.97 -13.21 18.98
N LEU A 139 -0.02 -13.57 18.17
CA LEU A 139 -1.30 -14.11 18.62
C LEU A 139 -1.54 -15.49 17.99
N PHE A 140 -2.37 -16.29 18.66
CA PHE A 140 -2.68 -17.64 18.23
C PHE A 140 -4.20 -17.82 18.10
N HIS A 141 -4.60 -18.39 16.97
CA HIS A 141 -5.93 -18.93 16.74
C HIS A 141 -5.76 -20.39 16.31
N PRO A 142 -6.63 -21.35 16.70
CA PRO A 142 -6.50 -22.74 16.25
C PRO A 142 -6.23 -22.87 14.74
N GLY A 143 -5.09 -23.46 14.40
CA GLY A 143 -4.63 -23.64 13.01
C GLY A 143 -3.87 -22.45 12.40
N TYR A 144 -3.68 -21.35 13.12
CA TYR A 144 -3.11 -20.11 12.62
C TYR A 144 -2.17 -19.43 13.62
N CYS A 145 -1.17 -18.75 13.07
CA CYS A 145 -0.38 -17.79 13.82
C CYS A 145 -0.51 -16.41 13.18
N ALA A 146 -0.72 -15.41 14.03
CA ALA A 146 -0.70 -14.02 13.63
C ALA A 146 0.55 -13.31 14.19
N ASP A 147 1.16 -12.44 13.39
CA ASP A 147 2.25 -11.53 13.79
C ASP A 147 1.83 -10.11 13.43
N LEU A 148 1.70 -9.25 14.44
CA LEU A 148 1.55 -7.82 14.26
C LEU A 148 2.84 -7.12 14.69
N HIS A 149 3.51 -6.51 13.74
CA HIS A 149 4.79 -5.86 13.92
C HIS A 149 4.65 -4.35 13.76
N ILE A 150 5.28 -3.62 14.69
CA ILE A 150 5.52 -2.18 14.57
C ILE A 150 7.02 -1.92 14.73
N SER A 151 7.57 -1.07 13.87
CA SER A 151 8.94 -0.57 14.01
C SER A 151 8.97 0.95 14.10
N LYS A 152 10.00 1.46 14.78
CA LYS A 152 10.35 2.88 14.85
C LYS A 152 11.83 3.05 14.50
N SER A 153 12.11 3.73 13.40
CA SER A 153 13.45 4.21 13.04
C SER A 153 13.87 5.35 13.96
N GLU A 154 15.18 5.44 14.24
CA GLU A 154 15.77 6.48 15.10
C GLU A 154 15.09 6.51 16.47
N TYR A 155 14.84 5.32 17.02
CA TYR A 155 14.05 5.15 18.24
C TYR A 155 14.66 5.90 19.43
N GLN A 156 13.82 6.63 20.16
CA GLN A 156 14.16 7.28 21.42
C GLN A 156 13.28 6.72 22.56
N PRO A 157 13.74 6.72 23.82
CA PRO A 157 12.93 6.27 24.96
C PRO A 157 11.55 6.95 25.06
N GLY A 158 11.44 8.20 24.59
CA GLY A 158 10.17 8.95 24.51
C GLY A 158 9.14 8.36 23.54
N ASP A 159 9.54 7.46 22.62
CA ASP A 159 8.65 6.76 21.71
C ASP A 159 7.96 5.54 22.35
N ALA A 160 8.38 5.11 23.55
CA ALA A 160 7.79 3.95 24.22
C ALA A 160 6.27 4.04 24.42
N PRO A 161 5.68 5.19 24.83
CA PRO A 161 4.22 5.32 24.97
C PRO A 161 3.47 5.10 23.66
N LEU A 162 4.06 5.49 22.52
CA LEU A 162 3.48 5.30 21.20
C LEU A 162 3.36 3.81 20.84
N LEU A 163 4.45 3.05 21.01
CA LEU A 163 4.45 1.60 20.79
C LEU A 163 3.44 0.90 21.72
N ASN A 164 3.37 1.33 22.98
CA ASN A 164 2.40 0.80 23.95
C ASN A 164 0.95 1.12 23.54
N LYS A 165 0.68 2.30 22.97
CA LYS A 165 -0.63 2.68 22.46
C LYS A 165 -1.07 1.77 21.31
N PHE A 166 -0.14 1.41 20.42
CA PHE A 166 -0.38 0.44 19.35
C PHE A 166 -0.73 -0.94 19.91
N LEU A 167 0.11 -1.48 20.81
CA LEU A 167 -0.10 -2.80 21.41
C LEU A 167 -1.44 -2.93 22.14
N ASN A 168 -1.94 -1.85 22.75
CA ASN A 168 -3.23 -1.82 23.45
C ASN A 168 -4.45 -2.01 22.54
N ARG A 169 -4.30 -1.80 21.23
CA ARG A 169 -5.40 -1.89 20.26
C ARG A 169 -5.35 -3.16 19.41
N ILE A 170 -4.44 -4.07 19.72
CA ILE A 170 -4.34 -5.38 19.07
C ILE A 170 -5.23 -6.37 19.80
N ARG A 171 -6.03 -7.13 19.06
CA ARG A 171 -6.82 -8.25 19.59
C ARG A 171 -7.27 -9.19 18.48
N LEU A 172 -7.46 -10.46 18.82
CA LEU A 172 -8.31 -11.35 18.02
C LEU A 172 -9.77 -11.08 18.36
N VAL A 173 -10.57 -10.82 17.33
CA VAL A 173 -12.02 -10.60 17.44
C VAL A 173 -12.70 -11.87 16.96
N LYS A 174 -13.56 -12.44 17.81
CA LYS A 174 -14.46 -13.55 17.48
C LYS A 174 -15.75 -13.02 16.90
N ASP A 175 -16.50 -13.88 16.22
CA ASP A 175 -17.75 -13.53 15.55
C ASP A 175 -17.57 -12.34 14.59
N TYR A 176 -16.35 -12.20 14.05
CA TYR A 176 -16.06 -11.24 13.02
C TYR A 176 -16.84 -11.63 11.80
N ARG A 177 -17.88 -10.85 11.56
CA ARG A 177 -18.53 -10.81 10.27
C ARG A 177 -17.84 -9.64 9.57
N PRO A 178 -17.12 -9.88 8.45
CA PRO A 178 -16.75 -8.75 7.61
C PRO A 178 -18.05 -7.96 7.39
N PRO A 179 -18.06 -6.63 7.64
CA PRO A 179 -19.23 -5.82 7.32
C PRO A 179 -19.67 -6.25 5.94
N ALA A 180 -20.90 -6.78 5.83
CA ALA A 180 -21.38 -7.54 4.67
C ALA A 180 -20.85 -6.81 3.45
N ALA A 181 -19.81 -7.37 2.79
CA ALA A 181 -18.98 -6.63 1.85
C ALA A 181 -19.96 -5.94 0.95
N GLU A 182 -20.16 -4.61 1.10
CA GLU A 182 -21.46 -3.96 0.86
C GLU A 182 -22.22 -4.82 -0.11
N ALA A 183 -23.13 -5.66 0.41
CA ALA A 183 -23.84 -6.54 -0.49
C ALA A 183 -24.37 -5.57 -1.53
N GLU A 184 -23.87 -5.64 -2.77
CA GLU A 184 -24.53 -4.98 -3.89
C GLU A 184 -25.98 -5.27 -3.61
N PRO A 185 -26.81 -4.24 -3.36
CA PRO A 185 -28.09 -4.43 -2.70
C PRO A 185 -28.77 -5.58 -3.41
N GLN A 186 -28.89 -6.72 -2.72
CA GLN A 186 -29.45 -7.91 -3.32
C GLN A 186 -30.81 -7.49 -3.81
N ALA A 187 -30.97 -7.54 -5.14
CA ALA A 187 -32.09 -7.01 -5.89
C ALA A 187 -33.37 -7.15 -5.05
N ALA A 188 -33.75 -6.05 -4.41
CA ALA A 188 -35.06 -5.93 -3.81
C ALA A 188 -36.00 -5.99 -4.99
N ASP A 189 -36.66 -7.13 -5.15
CA ASP A 189 -37.77 -7.45 -6.04
C ASP A 189 -38.27 -6.23 -6.85
N SER A 190 -37.49 -5.86 -7.87
CA SER A 190 -37.79 -4.74 -8.72
C SER A 190 -37.77 -5.27 -10.12
N THR A 191 -38.99 -5.49 -10.61
CA THR A 191 -39.33 -5.52 -12.02
C THR A 191 -38.39 -4.58 -12.78
N PRO A 192 -37.77 -5.03 -13.89
CA PRO A 192 -36.72 -4.27 -14.55
C PRO A 192 -37.27 -2.91 -14.99
N GLN A 193 -36.85 -1.84 -14.31
CA GLN A 193 -36.98 -0.49 -14.82
C GLN A 193 -35.70 -0.14 -15.56
N ALA A 194 -35.87 0.22 -16.82
CA ALA A 194 -34.83 0.68 -17.70
C ALA A 194 -34.05 1.84 -17.06
N GLY A 195 -32.76 1.63 -16.76
CA GLY A 195 -31.89 2.73 -16.29
C GLY A 195 -30.68 2.38 -15.41
N ASP A 196 -30.23 1.13 -15.31
CA ASP A 196 -29.11 0.76 -14.42
C ASP A 196 -27.74 0.88 -15.10
N SER A 197 -26.92 1.85 -14.68
CA SER A 197 -25.61 2.18 -15.27
C SER A 197 -24.40 1.89 -14.36
N GLY A 198 -24.60 1.31 -13.17
CA GLY A 198 -23.55 1.15 -12.14
C GLY A 198 -22.66 -0.11 -12.30
N ALA A 199 -23.26 -1.29 -12.52
CA ALA A 199 -22.53 -2.55 -12.68
C ALA A 199 -21.52 -2.58 -13.87
N PRO A 200 -21.74 -1.86 -14.99
CA PRO A 200 -20.76 -1.78 -16.07
C PRO A 200 -19.44 -1.10 -15.66
N LEU A 201 -19.50 0.00 -14.89
CA LEU A 201 -18.32 0.83 -14.59
C LEU A 201 -17.33 0.12 -13.67
N GLN A 202 -17.80 -0.59 -12.66
CA GLN A 202 -16.93 -1.34 -11.76
C GLN A 202 -16.23 -2.50 -12.48
N ASN A 203 -16.96 -3.22 -13.34
CA ASN A 203 -16.40 -4.26 -14.19
C ASN A 203 -15.37 -3.71 -15.18
N MET A 204 -15.63 -2.54 -15.75
CA MET A 204 -14.69 -1.85 -16.65
C MET A 204 -13.45 -1.38 -15.90
N LEU A 205 -13.60 -0.81 -14.70
CA LEU A 205 -12.47 -0.41 -13.87
C LEU A 205 -11.56 -1.62 -13.57
N GLN A 206 -12.16 -2.75 -13.15
CA GLN A 206 -11.41 -3.97 -12.90
C GLN A 206 -10.72 -4.51 -14.16
N ALA A 207 -11.42 -4.56 -15.29
CA ALA A 207 -10.86 -5.01 -16.56
C ALA A 207 -9.71 -4.09 -17.04
N GLY A 208 -9.86 -2.78 -16.85
CA GLY A 208 -8.83 -1.79 -17.14
C GLY A 208 -7.58 -1.98 -16.30
N ILE A 209 -7.73 -2.15 -14.98
CA ILE A 209 -6.62 -2.42 -14.05
C ILE A 209 -5.90 -3.71 -14.44
N THR A 210 -6.65 -4.78 -14.70
CA THR A 210 -6.06 -6.07 -15.12
C THR A 210 -5.29 -5.94 -16.43
N ALA A 211 -5.83 -5.20 -17.40
CA ALA A 211 -5.14 -4.95 -18.68
C ALA A 211 -3.85 -4.14 -18.49
N TYR A 212 -3.89 -3.10 -17.65
CA TYR A 212 -2.72 -2.28 -17.31
C TYR A 212 -1.59 -3.12 -16.71
N MET A 213 -1.91 -3.96 -15.72
CA MET A 213 -0.95 -4.87 -15.08
C MET A 213 -0.38 -5.91 -16.06
N GLY A 214 -1.15 -6.27 -17.08
CA GLY A 214 -0.72 -7.15 -18.17
C GLY A 214 0.09 -6.46 -19.28
N GLY A 215 0.28 -5.13 -19.21
CA GLY A 215 0.93 -4.33 -20.25
C GLY A 215 0.07 -4.08 -21.50
N ASP A 216 -1.21 -4.47 -21.48
CA ASP A 216 -2.16 -4.15 -22.55
C ASP A 216 -2.71 -2.73 -22.34
N TYR A 217 -1.85 -1.74 -22.59
CA TYR A 217 -2.16 -0.33 -22.39
C TYR A 217 -3.34 0.14 -23.26
N ARG A 218 -3.56 -0.48 -24.43
CA ARG A 218 -4.71 -0.16 -25.29
C ARG A 218 -6.02 -0.55 -24.61
N LYS A 219 -6.11 -1.77 -24.09
CA LYS A 219 -7.31 -2.24 -23.38
C LYS A 219 -7.47 -1.53 -22.03
N ALA A 220 -6.38 -1.22 -21.34
CA ALA A 220 -6.39 -0.42 -20.13
C ALA A 220 -7.03 0.96 -20.39
N ALA A 221 -6.50 1.69 -21.38
CA ALA A 221 -6.99 3.03 -21.74
C ALA A 221 -8.46 3.01 -22.19
N ALA A 222 -8.89 2.00 -22.95
CA ALA A 222 -10.27 1.89 -23.41
C ALA A 222 -11.28 1.71 -22.26
N ASN A 223 -10.93 0.91 -21.24
CA ASN A 223 -11.82 0.66 -20.10
C ASN A 223 -11.76 1.80 -19.08
N MET A 224 -10.55 2.17 -18.65
CA MET A 224 -10.35 3.24 -17.66
C MET A 224 -10.82 4.61 -18.16
N GLY A 225 -10.65 4.90 -19.46
CA GLY A 225 -11.12 6.17 -20.04
C GLY A 225 -12.63 6.34 -19.92
N GLN A 226 -13.41 5.29 -20.19
CA GLN A 226 -14.86 5.33 -20.03
C GLN A 226 -15.27 5.51 -18.57
N VAL A 227 -14.55 4.88 -17.64
CA VAL A 227 -14.78 5.09 -16.20
C VAL A 227 -14.51 6.54 -15.81
N LEU A 228 -13.40 7.13 -16.28
CA LEU A 228 -13.07 8.51 -15.97
C LEU A 228 -14.08 9.51 -16.55
N GLU A 229 -14.57 9.29 -17.77
CA GLU A 229 -15.61 10.14 -18.37
C GLU A 229 -16.92 10.08 -17.57
N SER A 230 -17.30 8.90 -17.07
CA SER A 230 -18.43 8.80 -16.13
C SER A 230 -18.17 9.59 -14.85
N GLU A 231 -17.00 9.43 -14.24
CA GLU A 231 -16.63 10.09 -12.98
C GLU A 231 -16.55 11.63 -13.09
N LYS A 232 -16.25 12.17 -14.28
CA LYS A 232 -16.31 13.62 -14.54
C LYS A 232 -17.74 14.17 -14.48
N THR A 233 -18.74 13.35 -14.75
CA THR A 233 -20.17 13.76 -14.78
C THR A 233 -20.90 13.41 -13.50
N ASN A 234 -20.64 12.23 -12.93
CA ASN A 234 -21.21 11.75 -11.69
C ASN A 234 -20.13 11.01 -10.90
N ARG A 235 -19.58 11.69 -9.91
CA ARG A 235 -18.46 11.17 -9.13
C ARG A 235 -18.94 10.15 -8.11
N THR A 236 -18.50 8.91 -8.26
CA THR A 236 -18.85 7.78 -7.37
C THR A 236 -17.63 7.10 -6.76
N LEU A 237 -16.46 7.20 -7.40
CA LEU A 237 -15.22 6.63 -6.90
C LEU A 237 -14.63 7.49 -5.77
N SER A 238 -14.12 6.80 -4.75
CA SER A 238 -13.30 7.43 -3.70
C SER A 238 -11.99 7.96 -4.27
N ASP A 239 -11.39 8.95 -3.60
CA ASP A 239 -10.07 9.51 -3.95
C ASP A 239 -9.01 8.41 -4.13
N ARG A 240 -9.05 7.40 -3.25
CA ARG A 240 -8.17 6.21 -3.27
C ARG A 240 -8.27 5.40 -4.56
N MET A 241 -9.41 5.40 -5.23
CA MET A 241 -9.62 4.70 -6.51
C MET A 241 -9.41 5.63 -7.70
N LEU A 242 -9.74 6.92 -7.54
CA LEU A 242 -9.62 7.91 -8.60
C LEU A 242 -8.15 8.27 -8.91
N ILE A 243 -7.30 8.36 -7.89
CA ILE A 243 -5.87 8.64 -8.08
C ILE A 243 -5.19 7.55 -8.94
N PRO A 244 -5.23 6.24 -8.58
CA PRO A 244 -4.64 5.19 -9.40
C PRO A 244 -5.31 5.04 -10.78
N LEU A 245 -6.61 5.34 -10.89
CA LEU A 245 -7.31 5.36 -12.18
C LEU A 245 -6.68 6.39 -13.11
N VAL A 246 -6.52 7.62 -12.63
CA VAL A 246 -5.94 8.73 -13.41
C VAL A 246 -4.46 8.48 -13.71
N ASP A 247 -3.68 7.99 -12.73
CA ASP A 247 -2.26 7.65 -12.91
C ASP A 247 -2.07 6.59 -14.00
N ASN A 248 -2.75 5.44 -13.87
CA ASN A 248 -2.60 4.32 -14.80
C ASN A 248 -3.16 4.64 -16.19
N LEU A 249 -4.24 5.42 -16.28
CA LEU A 249 -4.79 5.86 -17.56
C LEU A 249 -3.85 6.85 -18.24
N GLY A 250 -3.29 7.81 -17.49
CA GLY A 250 -2.29 8.74 -17.97
C GLY A 250 -1.05 8.02 -18.53
N GLU A 251 -0.49 7.07 -17.77
CA GLU A 251 0.61 6.24 -18.25
C GLU A 251 0.21 5.41 -19.47
N SER A 252 -0.98 4.80 -19.47
CA SER A 252 -1.45 4.01 -20.61
C SER A 252 -1.50 4.84 -21.90
N TYR A 253 -1.98 6.09 -21.83
CA TYR A 253 -1.96 6.99 -22.97
C TYR A 253 -0.54 7.39 -23.39
N GLY A 254 0.36 7.66 -22.43
CA GLY A 254 1.78 7.94 -22.70
C GLY A 254 2.48 6.80 -23.45
N ARG A 255 2.31 5.57 -22.96
CA ARG A 255 2.85 4.34 -23.59
C ARG A 255 2.31 4.09 -25.00
N LEU A 256 1.09 4.57 -25.28
CA LEU A 256 0.48 4.50 -26.61
C LEU A 256 0.88 5.66 -27.53
N GLY A 257 1.60 6.66 -27.01
CA GLY A 257 1.96 7.89 -27.72
C GLY A 257 0.84 8.93 -27.82
N ASP A 258 -0.30 8.73 -27.14
CA ASP A 258 -1.40 9.70 -27.07
C ASP A 258 -1.13 10.72 -25.94
N PHE A 259 -0.03 11.47 -26.08
CA PHE A 259 0.45 12.39 -25.04
C PHE A 259 -0.58 13.47 -24.70
N LYS A 260 -1.41 13.88 -25.67
CA LYS A 260 -2.50 14.82 -25.44
C LYS A 260 -3.47 14.28 -24.38
N LYS A 261 -3.97 13.05 -24.54
CA LYS A 261 -4.88 12.45 -23.55
C LYS A 261 -4.18 12.13 -22.24
N ALA A 262 -2.89 11.77 -22.28
CA ALA A 262 -2.10 11.58 -21.06
C ALA A 262 -2.09 12.86 -20.23
N HIS A 263 -1.77 14.00 -20.84
CA HIS A 263 -1.75 15.30 -20.17
C HIS A 263 -3.13 15.73 -19.69
N GLU A 264 -4.18 15.63 -20.52
CA GLU A 264 -5.56 15.98 -20.12
C GLU A 264 -6.05 15.14 -18.92
N THR A 265 -5.71 13.84 -18.92
CA THR A 265 -6.04 12.92 -17.82
C THR A 265 -5.32 13.33 -16.53
N LEU A 266 -4.02 13.58 -16.61
CA LEU A 266 -3.21 13.95 -15.45
C LEU A 266 -3.52 15.35 -14.94
N ASP A 267 -3.84 16.31 -15.82
CA ASP A 267 -4.29 17.65 -15.44
C ASP A 267 -5.62 17.61 -14.67
N TYR A 268 -6.55 16.74 -15.09
CA TYR A 268 -7.76 16.48 -14.32
C TYR A 268 -7.43 15.96 -12.91
N GLY A 269 -6.56 14.95 -12.80
CA GLY A 269 -6.11 14.45 -11.50
C GLY A 269 -5.45 15.52 -10.63
N ILE A 270 -4.54 16.32 -11.19
CA ILE A 270 -3.83 17.39 -10.49
C ILE A 270 -4.81 18.46 -10.00
N SER A 271 -5.86 18.76 -10.78
CA SER A 271 -6.87 19.74 -10.38
C SER A 271 -7.67 19.30 -9.14
N LEU A 272 -7.85 17.99 -8.95
CA LEU A 272 -8.54 17.42 -7.80
C LEU A 272 -7.60 17.17 -6.62
N PHE A 273 -6.35 16.79 -6.91
CA PHE A 273 -5.36 16.37 -5.92
C PHE A 273 -4.04 17.15 -6.06
N PRO A 274 -4.05 18.48 -5.82
CA PRO A 274 -2.90 19.35 -6.11
C PRO A 274 -1.65 19.03 -5.27
N THR A 275 -1.82 18.36 -4.13
CA THR A 275 -0.72 17.94 -3.25
C THR A 275 -0.18 16.55 -3.57
N HIS A 276 -0.81 15.80 -4.49
CA HIS A 276 -0.39 14.45 -4.84
C HIS A 276 0.74 14.49 -5.87
N THR A 277 1.97 14.52 -5.38
CA THR A 277 3.19 14.77 -6.17
C THR A 277 3.46 13.75 -7.28
N GLN A 278 2.96 12.52 -7.14
CA GLN A 278 3.09 11.48 -8.17
C GLN A 278 2.40 11.85 -9.49
N LEU A 279 1.29 12.60 -9.45
CA LEU A 279 0.58 13.00 -10.68
C LEU A 279 1.43 13.95 -11.54
N ASN A 280 2.14 14.88 -10.88
CA ASN A 280 3.09 15.77 -11.56
C ASN A 280 4.29 14.96 -12.12
N TYR A 281 4.77 13.96 -11.38
CA TYR A 281 5.84 13.08 -11.87
C TYR A 281 5.41 12.28 -13.11
N ASN A 282 4.22 11.69 -13.10
CA ASN A 282 3.68 10.95 -14.24
C ASN A 282 3.46 11.87 -15.45
N LYS A 283 3.06 13.13 -15.22
CA LYS A 283 2.95 14.14 -16.28
C LYS A 283 4.32 14.49 -16.85
N ALA A 284 5.35 14.59 -16.01
CA ALA A 284 6.72 14.73 -16.48
C ALA A 284 7.17 13.53 -17.32
N CYS A 285 6.82 12.31 -16.93
CA CYS A 285 7.12 11.11 -17.73
C CYS A 285 6.45 11.17 -19.11
N ALA A 286 5.19 11.59 -19.20
CA ALA A 286 4.50 11.78 -20.47
C ALA A 286 5.20 12.80 -21.38
N TYR A 287 5.60 13.96 -20.84
CA TYR A 287 6.44 14.92 -21.57
C TYR A 287 7.79 14.34 -21.98
N GLY A 288 8.41 13.54 -21.12
CA GLY A 288 9.71 12.94 -21.41
C GLY A 288 9.65 11.91 -22.54
N GLU A 289 8.60 11.08 -22.54
CA GLU A 289 8.29 10.16 -23.63
C GLU A 289 8.02 10.92 -24.93
N ALA A 290 7.29 12.05 -24.87
CA ALA A 290 7.04 12.96 -26.00
C ALA A 290 8.30 13.67 -26.52
N GLY A 291 9.40 13.71 -25.75
CA GLY A 291 10.62 14.41 -26.15
C GLY A 291 10.68 15.88 -25.68
N GLU A 292 9.74 16.31 -24.85
CA GLU A 292 9.57 17.69 -24.43
C GLU A 292 10.28 17.98 -23.10
N LEU A 293 11.61 18.13 -23.15
CA LEU A 293 12.43 18.23 -21.93
C LEU A 293 12.07 19.42 -21.02
N ASP A 294 11.79 20.60 -21.57
CA ASP A 294 11.48 21.78 -20.73
C ASP A 294 10.19 21.61 -19.94
N ASN A 295 9.17 21.04 -20.58
CA ASN A 295 7.90 20.72 -19.93
C ASN A 295 8.07 19.59 -18.90
N ALA A 296 8.86 18.55 -19.24
CA ALA A 296 9.19 17.48 -18.30
C ALA A 296 9.89 18.01 -17.04
N LEU A 297 10.88 18.90 -17.20
CA LEU A 297 11.56 19.54 -16.07
C LEU A 297 10.63 20.42 -15.24
N ALA A 298 9.74 21.17 -15.88
CA ALA A 298 8.77 22.01 -15.16
C ALA A 298 7.82 21.18 -14.26
N GLU A 299 7.35 20.04 -14.75
CA GLU A 299 6.49 19.14 -13.96
C GLU A 299 7.29 18.35 -12.90
N LEU A 300 8.54 17.96 -13.19
CA LEU A 300 9.44 17.40 -12.18
C LEU A 300 9.68 18.40 -11.04
N GLU A 301 9.94 19.67 -11.34
CA GLU A 301 10.10 20.71 -10.31
C GLU A 301 8.86 20.82 -9.41
N LYS A 302 7.65 20.79 -9.96
CA LYS A 302 6.42 20.77 -9.15
C LYS A 302 6.31 19.52 -8.29
N ALA A 303 6.63 18.34 -8.85
CA ALA A 303 6.60 17.08 -8.12
C ALA A 303 7.55 17.13 -6.91
N TYR A 304 8.76 17.66 -7.10
CA TYR A 304 9.80 17.70 -6.08
C TYR A 304 9.68 18.86 -5.08
N ALA A 305 9.20 20.04 -5.51
CA ALA A 305 8.99 21.21 -4.64
C ALA A 305 7.90 20.99 -3.58
N ASN A 306 6.83 20.28 -3.94
CA ASN A 306 5.72 19.97 -3.03
C ASN A 306 5.99 18.72 -2.16
N ASN A 307 7.25 18.26 -2.09
CA ASN A 307 7.65 17.10 -1.30
C ASN A 307 8.81 17.43 -0.33
N PRO A 308 8.60 18.28 0.70
CA PRO A 308 9.66 18.69 1.63
C PRO A 308 10.16 17.54 2.54
N LYS A 309 9.55 16.35 2.49
CA LYS A 309 9.92 15.17 3.30
C LYS A 309 10.12 13.87 2.49
N ARG A 310 10.25 13.95 1.16
CA ARG A 310 10.43 12.80 0.24
C ARG A 310 9.45 11.63 0.48
N LYS A 311 8.14 11.90 0.62
CA LYS A 311 7.08 10.87 0.68
C LYS A 311 5.80 11.26 -0.08
N PRO A 312 5.20 10.37 -0.90
CA PRO A 312 5.73 9.05 -1.28
C PRO A 312 7.05 9.18 -2.06
N TYR A 313 7.84 8.09 -2.09
CA TYR A 313 9.14 8.04 -2.76
C TYR A 313 8.95 8.29 -4.26
N LEU A 314 9.13 9.53 -4.71
CA LEU A 314 9.11 9.85 -6.13
C LEU A 314 10.23 9.05 -6.83
N PRO A 315 9.96 8.44 -8.00
CA PRO A 315 10.99 7.70 -8.72
C PRO A 315 12.17 8.61 -9.10
N ASN A 316 13.37 8.03 -9.27
CA ASN A 316 14.55 8.80 -9.64
C ASN A 316 14.58 9.02 -11.17
N PRO A 317 14.46 10.27 -11.67
CA PRO A 317 14.50 10.57 -13.10
C PRO A 317 15.81 10.12 -13.77
N ALA A 318 16.91 10.02 -13.02
CA ALA A 318 18.20 9.55 -13.53
C ALA A 318 18.12 8.10 -14.05
N THR A 319 17.33 7.25 -13.39
CA THR A 319 17.19 5.82 -13.71
C THR A 319 15.94 5.49 -14.51
N ASP A 320 14.95 6.38 -14.51
CA ASP A 320 13.69 6.20 -15.24
C ASP A 320 13.91 6.19 -16.77
N SER A 321 13.16 5.34 -17.47
CA SER A 321 13.26 5.19 -18.92
C SER A 321 12.63 6.36 -19.68
N SER A 322 11.61 7.02 -19.10
CA SER A 322 10.95 8.17 -19.73
C SER A 322 11.90 9.34 -19.96
N PHE A 323 12.99 9.44 -19.18
CA PHE A 323 14.01 10.49 -19.31
C PHE A 323 15.34 10.00 -19.88
N ALA A 324 15.43 8.75 -20.33
CA ALA A 324 16.70 8.15 -20.76
C ALA A 324 17.42 8.97 -21.84
N LYS A 325 16.66 9.59 -22.75
CA LYS A 325 17.16 10.41 -23.85
C LYS A 325 17.74 11.77 -23.40
N PHE A 326 17.46 12.22 -22.18
CA PHE A 326 17.90 13.52 -21.67
C PHE A 326 19.07 13.44 -20.67
N ARG A 327 19.56 12.24 -20.34
CA ARG A 327 20.61 12.07 -19.32
C ARG A 327 21.90 12.85 -19.61
N SER A 328 22.19 13.13 -20.89
CA SER A 328 23.34 13.94 -21.30
C SER A 328 23.07 15.45 -21.24
N GLU A 329 21.81 15.87 -21.23
CA GLU A 329 21.40 17.27 -21.36
C GLU A 329 21.83 18.10 -20.14
N PRO A 330 22.52 19.24 -20.33
CA PRO A 330 23.03 20.05 -19.23
C PRO A 330 21.96 20.45 -18.21
N LYS A 331 20.80 20.90 -18.69
CA LYS A 331 19.66 21.31 -17.83
C LYS A 331 19.07 20.15 -17.02
N PHE A 332 19.07 18.94 -17.58
CA PHE A 332 18.61 17.75 -16.86
C PHE A 332 19.61 17.32 -15.78
N LYS A 333 20.91 17.36 -16.07
CA LYS A 333 21.96 17.12 -15.06
C LYS A 333 21.93 18.13 -13.93
N GLU A 334 21.69 19.40 -14.25
CA GLU A 334 21.56 20.47 -13.26
C GLU A 334 20.35 20.23 -12.34
N PHE A 335 19.20 19.86 -12.91
CA PHE A 335 18.02 19.45 -12.16
C PHE A 335 18.33 18.31 -11.17
N LEU A 336 18.99 17.24 -11.64
CA LEU A 336 19.34 16.09 -10.79
C LEU A 336 20.27 16.51 -9.64
N LYS A 337 21.29 17.31 -9.94
CA LYS A 337 22.24 17.82 -8.94
C LYS A 337 21.55 18.66 -7.87
N ARG A 338 20.65 19.58 -8.26
CA ARG A 338 19.91 20.44 -7.32
C ARG A 338 19.00 19.62 -6.39
N ASN A 339 18.48 18.50 -6.87
CA ASN A 339 17.55 17.65 -6.12
C ASN A 339 18.22 16.43 -5.45
N GLY A 340 19.56 16.30 -5.53
CA GLY A 340 20.34 15.22 -4.92
C GLY A 340 20.05 13.84 -5.51
N ARG A 341 20.06 13.72 -6.84
CA ARG A 341 19.64 12.52 -7.59
C ARG A 341 20.69 11.97 -8.56
#